data_AF-A0A937ZPE4-F1
#
_entry.id   AF-A0A937ZPE4-F1
#
_cell.length_a   1.000
_cell.length_b   1.000
_cell.length_c   1.000
_cell.angle_alpha   90.00
_cell.angle_beta   90.00
_cell.angle_gamma   90.00
#
_symmetry.space_group_name_H-M   'P 1'
#
loop_
_entity.id
_entity.type
_entity.pdbx_description
1 polymer ?
#
loop_
_entity_poly.entity_id
_entity_poly.type
_entity_poly.pdbx_seq_one_letter_code
_entity_poly.pdbx_strand_id
1 'polypeptide(L)'
;MIGRFLAGFWRWLRPLKEEAIDGEAPLGRYFDHHAAFVTQRSVAGYVQMKTRVHLHELLKETMFREAYDRCRWTSYAAVLGDLGIITEGYVRPHLTGGMAEAAMRGLAEVHRRVLDGAKVPPELGVSGLLAQSAFEARLARARMAPPQSAGDVARVGAKVLFETLPIHADLRALDERSFVDGVRFVVVSATEPLRRLLKAEALAADLARLGATGPAAGGPSPGGTGPAISAGR
;
A
#
# COMPACT_ATOMS: atom_id res chain seq x y z
N MET A 1 -22.46 -21.28 0.58
CA MET A 1 -21.86 -19.92 0.62
C MET A 1 -20.41 -19.90 0.07
N ILE A 2 -20.12 -20.63 -1.03
CA ILE A 2 -18.75 -20.78 -1.58
C ILE A 2 -18.48 -19.81 -2.77
N GLY A 3 -19.54 -19.20 -3.32
CA GLY A 3 -19.46 -18.45 -4.59
C GLY A 3 -18.82 -17.05 -4.56
N ARG A 4 -18.61 -16.42 -3.39
CA ARG A 4 -18.04 -15.04 -3.32
C ARG A 4 -16.51 -14.99 -3.19
N PHE A 5 -15.84 -16.10 -2.89
CA PHE A 5 -14.37 -16.15 -2.77
C PHE A 5 -13.67 -16.30 -4.14
N LEU A 6 -14.29 -17.03 -5.08
CA LEU A 6 -13.76 -17.23 -6.44
C LEU A 6 -13.92 -16.00 -7.35
N ALA A 7 -14.88 -15.12 -7.09
CA ALA A 7 -15.08 -13.90 -7.88
C ALA A 7 -13.89 -12.92 -7.79
N GLY A 8 -13.17 -12.89 -6.66
CA GLY A 8 -11.95 -12.10 -6.51
C GLY A 8 -10.73 -12.69 -7.22
N PHE A 9 -10.66 -14.02 -7.32
CA PHE A 9 -9.58 -14.74 -8.00
C PHE A 9 -9.54 -14.45 -9.51
N TRP A 10 -10.71 -14.38 -10.16
CA TRP A 10 -10.82 -14.09 -11.59
C TRP A 10 -10.64 -12.62 -11.97
N ARG A 11 -10.98 -11.67 -11.08
CA ARG A 11 -10.67 -10.22 -11.28
C ARG A 11 -9.16 -9.97 -11.40
N TRP A 12 -8.36 -10.88 -10.87
CA TRP A 12 -6.92 -10.73 -10.67
C TRP A 12 -6.05 -11.41 -11.74
N LEU A 13 -6.60 -12.43 -12.42
CA LEU A 13 -6.02 -13.01 -13.64
C LEU A 13 -6.37 -12.20 -14.90
N ARG A 14 -7.26 -11.22 -14.80
CA ARG A 14 -7.58 -10.34 -15.91
C ARG A 14 -6.36 -9.44 -16.16
N PRO A 15 -5.72 -9.52 -17.35
CA PRO A 15 -4.67 -8.57 -17.68
C PRO A 15 -5.26 -7.17 -17.56
N LEU A 16 -4.60 -6.31 -16.78
CA LEU A 16 -4.91 -4.88 -16.83
C LEU A 16 -4.77 -4.46 -18.30
N LYS A 17 -5.79 -3.77 -18.80
CA LYS A 17 -5.64 -3.08 -20.07
C LYS A 17 -4.47 -2.12 -19.89
N GLU A 18 -3.45 -2.24 -20.73
CA GLU A 18 -2.32 -1.31 -20.73
C GLU A 18 -2.86 0.08 -21.08
N GLU A 19 -3.06 0.89 -20.06
CA GLU A 19 -3.58 2.25 -20.13
C GLU A 19 -2.49 3.20 -19.64
N ALA A 20 -2.39 4.39 -20.24
CA ALA A 20 -1.48 5.41 -19.75
C ALA A 20 -1.85 5.79 -18.31
N ILE A 21 -0.83 5.97 -17.48
CA ILE A 21 -0.99 6.44 -16.11
C ILE A 21 -0.66 7.93 -16.10
N ASP A 22 -1.66 8.75 -16.38
CA ASP A 22 -1.58 10.21 -16.52
C ASP A 22 -2.47 10.97 -15.50
N GLY A 23 -3.12 10.24 -14.59
CA GLY A 23 -3.95 10.81 -13.54
C GLY A 23 -4.28 9.83 -12.41
N GLU A 24 -5.05 10.31 -11.45
CA GLU A 24 -5.35 9.63 -10.18
C GLU A 24 -6.11 8.31 -10.38
N ALA A 25 -7.10 8.28 -11.27
CA ALA A 25 -7.95 7.11 -11.44
C ALA A 25 -7.20 5.93 -12.11
N PRO A 26 -6.45 6.11 -13.22
CA PRO A 26 -5.55 5.08 -13.75
C PRO A 26 -4.51 4.63 -12.72
N LEU A 27 -3.92 5.56 -11.95
CA LEU A 27 -2.95 5.23 -10.91
C LEU A 27 -3.58 4.35 -9.81
N GLY A 28 -4.77 4.70 -9.32
CA GLY A 28 -5.47 3.94 -8.29
C GLY A 28 -5.81 2.52 -8.74
N ARG A 29 -6.25 2.35 -10.00
CA ARG A 29 -6.48 1.01 -10.58
C ARG A 29 -5.20 0.18 -10.66
N TYR A 30 -4.11 0.82 -11.06
CA TYR A 30 -2.79 0.19 -11.12
C TYR A 30 -2.32 -0.25 -9.73
N PHE A 31 -2.43 0.64 -8.74
CA PHE A 31 -2.11 0.37 -7.33
C PHE A 31 -2.91 -0.80 -6.76
N ASP A 32 -4.24 -0.78 -6.89
CA ASP A 32 -5.10 -1.87 -6.38
C ASP A 32 -4.69 -3.22 -6.96
N HIS A 33 -4.58 -3.29 -8.29
CA HIS A 33 -4.26 -4.52 -8.99
C HIS A 33 -2.88 -5.06 -8.60
N HIS A 34 -1.84 -4.21 -8.62
CA HIS A 34 -0.46 -4.66 -8.39
C HIS A 34 -0.15 -4.92 -6.92
N ALA A 35 -0.73 -4.17 -5.97
CA ALA A 35 -0.61 -4.47 -4.55
C ALA A 35 -1.27 -5.82 -4.21
N ALA A 36 -2.46 -6.07 -4.78
CA ALA A 36 -3.09 -7.38 -4.69
C ALA A 36 -2.21 -8.46 -5.36
N PHE A 37 -1.61 -8.16 -6.53
CA PHE A 37 -0.74 -9.06 -7.31
C PHE A 37 0.43 -9.60 -6.50
N VAL A 38 1.22 -8.69 -5.96
CA VAL A 38 2.39 -9.02 -5.17
C VAL A 38 1.97 -9.81 -3.93
N THR A 39 0.94 -9.34 -3.22
CA THR A 39 0.52 -9.92 -1.94
C THR A 39 0.06 -11.36 -2.10
N GLN A 40 -0.92 -11.60 -2.97
CA GLN A 40 -1.50 -12.93 -3.11
C GLN A 40 -0.50 -13.90 -3.75
N ARG A 41 0.35 -13.47 -4.69
CA ARG A 41 1.39 -14.33 -5.27
C ARG A 41 2.38 -14.79 -4.20
N SER A 42 2.83 -13.86 -3.37
CA SER A 42 3.85 -14.12 -2.35
C SER A 42 3.32 -14.95 -1.19
N VAL A 43 2.16 -14.56 -0.62
CA VAL A 43 1.55 -15.27 0.52
C VAL A 43 1.13 -16.69 0.11
N ALA A 44 0.37 -16.83 -0.99
CA ALA A 44 -0.13 -18.15 -1.39
C ALA A 44 1.01 -19.08 -1.81
N GLY A 45 1.99 -18.58 -2.57
CA GLY A 45 3.15 -19.37 -2.98
C GLY A 45 3.95 -19.87 -1.79
N TYR A 46 4.16 -19.03 -0.77
CA TYR A 46 4.89 -19.43 0.42
C TYR A 46 4.12 -20.43 1.29
N VAL A 47 2.83 -20.20 1.52
CA VAL A 47 1.98 -21.14 2.28
C VAL A 47 1.97 -22.52 1.63
N GLN A 48 1.83 -22.59 0.30
CA GLN A 48 1.85 -23.85 -0.43
C GLN A 48 3.21 -24.55 -0.33
N MET A 49 4.30 -23.78 -0.50
CA MET A 49 5.67 -24.29 -0.37
C MET A 49 5.91 -24.89 1.02
N LYS A 50 5.46 -24.21 2.09
CA LYS A 50 5.73 -24.64 3.47
C LYS A 50 4.84 -25.75 3.98
N THR A 51 3.56 -25.71 3.68
CA THR A 51 2.61 -26.68 4.23
C THR A 51 2.53 -27.97 3.41
N ARG A 52 2.86 -27.91 2.10
CA ARG A 52 2.60 -28.99 1.12
C ARG A 52 1.13 -29.42 1.06
N VAL A 53 0.24 -28.67 1.70
CA VAL A 53 -1.21 -28.86 1.68
C VAL A 53 -1.77 -27.86 0.69
N HIS A 54 -2.79 -28.26 -0.06
CA HIS A 54 -3.46 -27.34 -0.96
C HIS A 54 -4.12 -26.22 -0.15
N LEU A 55 -3.89 -24.97 -0.56
CA LEU A 55 -4.41 -23.79 0.13
C LEU A 55 -5.94 -23.87 0.37
N HIS A 56 -6.69 -24.46 -0.57
CA HIS A 56 -8.14 -24.61 -0.43
C HIS A 56 -8.56 -25.51 0.75
N GLU A 57 -7.75 -26.49 1.12
CA GLU A 57 -7.99 -27.34 2.28
C GLU A 57 -7.70 -26.57 3.58
N LEU A 58 -6.58 -25.84 3.64
CA LEU A 58 -6.23 -25.02 4.80
C LEU A 58 -7.27 -23.93 5.09
N LEU A 59 -7.88 -23.34 4.05
CA LEU A 59 -8.91 -22.31 4.21
C LEU A 59 -10.25 -22.84 4.77
N LYS A 60 -10.42 -24.16 4.88
CA LYS A 60 -11.56 -24.76 5.60
C LYS A 60 -11.40 -24.59 7.11
N GLU A 61 -10.16 -24.55 7.60
CA GLU A 61 -9.86 -24.30 9.02
C GLU A 61 -10.06 -22.82 9.36
N THR A 62 -11.00 -22.54 10.27
CA THR A 62 -11.39 -21.16 10.61
C THR A 62 -10.21 -20.33 11.12
N MET A 63 -9.40 -20.87 12.03
CA MET A 63 -8.24 -20.15 12.57
C MET A 63 -7.21 -19.81 11.49
N PHE A 64 -6.96 -20.75 10.56
CA PHE A 64 -6.03 -20.50 9.46
C PHE A 64 -6.60 -19.44 8.51
N ARG A 65 -7.89 -19.54 8.15
CA ARG A 65 -8.56 -18.57 7.27
C ARG A 65 -8.47 -17.15 7.82
N GLU A 66 -8.76 -16.96 9.11
CA GLU A 66 -8.68 -15.64 9.76
C GLU A 66 -7.24 -15.10 9.78
N ALA A 67 -6.26 -15.94 10.14
CA ALA A 67 -4.84 -15.55 10.08
C ALA A 67 -4.40 -15.20 8.64
N TYR A 68 -4.89 -15.95 7.65
CA TYR A 68 -4.59 -15.73 6.23
C TYR A 68 -5.24 -14.43 5.71
N ASP A 69 -6.49 -14.15 6.07
CA ASP A 69 -7.18 -12.91 5.68
C ASP A 69 -6.52 -11.68 6.31
N ARG A 70 -6.12 -11.77 7.59
CA ARG A 70 -5.31 -10.75 8.27
C ARG A 70 -4.00 -10.51 7.54
N CYS A 71 -3.23 -11.57 7.29
CA CYS A 71 -1.96 -11.52 6.58
C CYS A 71 -2.12 -10.80 5.24
N ARG A 72 -3.11 -11.20 4.43
CA ARG A 72 -3.35 -10.62 3.12
C ARG A 72 -3.69 -9.15 3.19
N TRP A 73 -4.57 -8.73 4.09
CA TRP A 73 -4.96 -7.33 4.17
C TRP A 73 -3.78 -6.46 4.63
N THR A 74 -3.07 -6.86 5.69
CA THR A 74 -1.91 -6.10 6.22
C THR A 74 -0.80 -5.99 5.17
N SER A 75 -0.54 -7.09 4.47
CA SER A 75 0.46 -7.14 3.40
C SER A 75 0.08 -6.30 2.19
N TYR A 76 -1.19 -6.34 1.79
CA TYR A 76 -1.73 -5.49 0.72
C TYR A 76 -1.49 -4.02 1.02
N ALA A 77 -1.84 -3.57 2.23
CA ALA A 77 -1.66 -2.18 2.64
C ALA A 77 -0.18 -1.77 2.63
N ALA A 78 0.72 -2.66 3.08
CA ALA A 78 2.16 -2.38 3.09
C ALA A 78 2.76 -2.29 1.68
N VAL A 79 2.39 -3.21 0.78
CA VAL A 79 2.83 -3.17 -0.62
C VAL A 79 2.22 -1.98 -1.37
N LEU A 80 0.97 -1.62 -1.09
CA LEU A 80 0.35 -0.41 -1.64
C LEU A 80 1.17 0.83 -1.26
N GLY A 81 1.62 0.92 0.00
CA GLY A 81 2.54 1.95 0.44
C GLY A 81 3.88 1.93 -0.32
N ASP A 82 4.47 0.76 -0.57
CA ASP A 82 5.69 0.64 -1.39
C ASP A 82 5.49 1.20 -2.81
N LEU A 83 4.38 0.86 -3.47
CA LEU A 83 4.06 1.38 -4.81
C LEU A 83 3.86 2.90 -4.80
N GLY A 84 3.28 3.44 -3.73
CA GLY A 84 3.17 4.90 -3.52
C GLY A 84 4.54 5.58 -3.45
N ILE A 85 5.48 5.05 -2.66
CA ILE A 85 6.84 5.61 -2.54
C ILE A 85 7.63 5.48 -3.85
N ILE A 86 7.47 4.38 -4.58
CA ILE A 86 8.10 4.20 -5.90
C ILE A 86 7.57 5.23 -6.89
N THR A 87 6.25 5.45 -6.90
CA THR A 87 5.60 6.45 -7.77
C THR A 87 6.06 7.86 -7.44
N GLU A 88 6.18 8.18 -6.14
CA GLU A 88 6.74 9.46 -5.69
C GLU A 88 8.13 9.71 -6.29
N GLY A 89 9.01 8.71 -6.27
CA GLY A 89 10.35 8.82 -6.86
C GLY A 89 10.34 9.14 -8.36
N TYR A 90 9.36 8.63 -9.12
CA TYR A 90 9.23 8.93 -10.55
C TYR A 90 8.60 10.29 -10.84
N VAL A 91 7.67 10.75 -10.00
CA VAL A 91 6.95 12.01 -10.19
C VAL A 91 7.77 13.21 -9.69
N ARG A 92 8.60 13.01 -8.66
CA ARG A 92 9.36 14.08 -7.99
C ARG A 92 10.14 15.01 -8.93
N PRO A 93 10.87 14.53 -9.95
CA PRO A 93 11.62 15.42 -10.85
C PRO A 93 10.76 16.41 -11.64
N HIS A 94 9.45 16.17 -11.74
CA HIS A 94 8.49 16.99 -12.46
C HIS A 94 7.75 17.99 -11.56
N LEU A 95 8.04 18.00 -10.25
CA LEU A 95 7.41 18.90 -9.28
C LEU A 95 8.22 20.19 -9.14
N THR A 96 7.56 21.33 -9.27
CA THR A 96 8.19 22.65 -9.13
C THR A 96 7.51 23.50 -8.06
N GLY A 97 8.30 24.18 -7.22
CA GLY A 97 7.80 25.10 -6.19
C GLY A 97 6.72 24.50 -5.29
N GLY A 98 5.65 25.26 -5.05
CA GLY A 98 4.53 24.87 -4.18
C GLY A 98 3.69 23.67 -4.68
N MET A 99 3.92 23.21 -5.92
CA MET A 99 3.26 22.04 -6.49
C MET A 99 3.62 20.75 -5.75
N ALA A 100 4.83 20.67 -5.19
CA ALA A 100 5.33 19.46 -4.56
C ALA A 100 4.43 19.02 -3.39
N GLU A 101 4.13 19.93 -2.46
CA GLU A 101 3.26 19.63 -1.31
C GLU A 101 1.85 19.20 -1.74
N ALA A 102 1.28 19.89 -2.73
CA ALA A 102 -0.04 19.55 -3.25
C ALA A 102 -0.04 18.17 -3.92
N ALA A 103 0.98 17.85 -4.72
CA ALA A 103 1.09 16.54 -5.36
C ALA A 103 1.24 15.40 -4.34
N MET A 104 1.96 15.61 -3.25
CA MET A 104 2.11 14.60 -2.18
C MET A 104 0.80 14.36 -1.44
N ARG A 105 0.01 15.40 -1.18
CA ARG A 105 -1.36 15.24 -0.66
C ARG A 105 -2.24 14.49 -1.65
N GLY A 106 -2.12 14.78 -2.95
CA GLY A 106 -2.83 14.04 -4.00
C GLY A 106 -2.46 12.56 -4.00
N LEU A 107 -1.18 12.23 -3.87
CA LEU A 107 -0.71 10.84 -3.82
C LEU A 107 -1.20 10.11 -2.56
N ALA A 108 -1.18 10.78 -1.41
CA ALA A 108 -1.78 10.29 -0.17
C ALA A 108 -3.28 10.03 -0.31
N GLU A 109 -3.99 10.89 -1.02
CA GLU A 109 -5.42 10.74 -1.30
C GLU A 109 -5.70 9.56 -2.25
N VAL A 110 -4.88 9.34 -3.29
CA VAL A 110 -5.01 8.15 -4.14
C VAL A 110 -4.80 6.87 -3.33
N HIS A 111 -3.73 6.82 -2.52
CA HIS A 111 -3.47 5.70 -1.63
C HIS A 111 -4.66 5.42 -0.70
N ARG A 112 -5.20 6.47 -0.07
CA ARG A 112 -6.37 6.38 0.81
C ARG A 112 -7.59 5.81 0.08
N ARG A 113 -7.93 6.33 -1.10
CA ARG A 113 -9.07 5.86 -1.90
C ARG A 113 -8.95 4.38 -2.27
N VAL A 114 -7.74 3.94 -2.63
CA VAL A 114 -7.48 2.53 -2.93
C VAL A 114 -7.66 1.67 -1.67
N LEU A 115 -7.12 2.12 -0.55
CA LEU A 115 -7.23 1.42 0.73
C LEU A 115 -8.68 1.33 1.23
N ASP A 116 -9.47 2.40 1.10
CA ASP A 116 -10.89 2.43 1.45
C ASP A 116 -11.74 1.51 0.56
N GLY A 117 -11.30 1.28 -0.68
CA GLY A 117 -11.91 0.30 -1.58
C GLY A 117 -11.61 -1.16 -1.21
N ALA A 118 -10.59 -1.40 -0.39
CA ALA A 118 -10.23 -2.73 0.08
C ALA A 118 -11.05 -3.12 1.31
N LYS A 119 -11.69 -4.29 1.27
CA LYS A 119 -12.47 -4.79 2.41
C LYS A 119 -11.55 -5.10 3.59
N VAL A 120 -11.63 -4.30 4.65
CA VAL A 120 -10.93 -4.54 5.92
C VAL A 120 -11.58 -5.73 6.66
N PRO A 121 -10.81 -6.74 7.07
CA PRO A 121 -11.29 -7.77 8.00
C PRO A 121 -11.85 -7.14 9.28
N PRO A 122 -13.04 -7.52 9.77
CA PRO A 122 -13.68 -6.89 10.93
C PRO A 122 -12.77 -6.80 12.17
N GLU A 123 -11.97 -7.84 12.41
CA GLU A 123 -11.03 -7.95 13.52
C GLU A 123 -9.86 -6.97 13.46
N LEU A 124 -9.62 -6.35 12.29
CA LEU A 124 -8.58 -5.35 12.11
C LEU A 124 -9.06 -3.93 12.39
N GLY A 125 -10.37 -3.69 12.53
CA GLY A 125 -10.94 -2.41 12.98
C GLY A 125 -10.33 -1.18 12.31
N VAL A 126 -9.62 -0.35 13.10
CA VAL A 126 -8.99 0.91 12.66
C VAL A 126 -7.72 0.75 11.81
N SER A 127 -7.37 -0.48 11.41
CA SER A 127 -6.12 -0.74 10.68
C SER A 127 -6.01 0.03 9.37
N GLY A 128 -7.13 0.32 8.68
CA GLY A 128 -7.15 1.18 7.49
C GLY A 128 -6.60 2.58 7.79
N LEU A 129 -7.05 3.20 8.87
CA LEU A 129 -6.57 4.51 9.33
C LEU A 129 -5.09 4.46 9.72
N LEU A 130 -4.67 3.40 10.42
CA LEU A 130 -3.26 3.23 10.82
C LEU A 130 -2.34 3.05 9.61
N ALA A 131 -2.76 2.26 8.62
CA ALA A 131 -2.00 2.05 7.39
C ALA A 131 -1.89 3.35 6.57
N GLN A 132 -2.97 4.13 6.49
CA GLN A 132 -2.93 5.45 5.85
C GLN A 132 -1.95 6.39 6.57
N SER A 133 -2.04 6.53 7.89
CA SER A 133 -1.12 7.36 8.68
C SER A 133 0.33 6.91 8.54
N ALA A 134 0.57 5.58 8.51
CA ALA A 134 1.90 5.02 8.30
C ALA A 134 2.45 5.36 6.91
N PHE A 135 1.61 5.31 5.88
CA PHE A 135 1.98 5.71 4.52
C PHE A 135 2.32 7.20 4.45
N GLU A 136 1.49 8.09 5.00
CA GLU A 136 1.73 9.53 5.01
C GLU A 136 3.05 9.89 5.71
N ALA A 137 3.29 9.30 6.89
CA ALA A 137 4.55 9.49 7.61
C ALA A 137 5.76 8.99 6.82
N ARG A 138 5.62 7.87 6.10
CA ARG A 138 6.68 7.33 5.24
C ARG A 138 6.90 8.19 4.00
N LEU A 139 5.84 8.70 3.38
CA LEU A 139 5.87 9.60 2.23
C LEU A 139 6.61 10.89 2.61
N ALA A 140 6.28 11.49 3.75
CA ALA A 140 7.00 12.65 4.27
C ALA A 140 8.50 12.38 4.45
N ARG A 141 8.88 11.21 4.98
CA ARG A 141 10.30 10.82 5.12
C ARG A 141 10.99 10.61 3.78
N ALA A 142 10.35 9.94 2.83
CA ALA A 142 10.94 9.63 1.52
C ALA A 142 11.35 10.90 0.76
N ARG A 143 10.63 12.00 0.95
CA ARG A 143 10.90 13.31 0.33
C ARG A 143 12.19 13.97 0.82
N MET A 144 12.67 13.60 2.00
CA MET A 144 13.87 14.20 2.62
C MET A 144 15.18 13.54 2.13
N ALA A 145 15.10 12.46 1.36
CA ALA A 145 16.25 11.73 0.84
C ALA A 145 16.11 11.51 -0.67
N PRO A 146 17.18 11.24 -1.43
CA PRO A 146 17.07 10.89 -2.85
C PRO A 146 16.09 9.74 -3.11
N PRO A 147 15.42 9.69 -4.28
CA PRO A 147 14.55 8.57 -4.63
C PRO A 147 15.28 7.24 -4.51
N GLN A 148 14.64 6.27 -3.85
CA GLN A 148 15.20 4.94 -3.64
C GLN A 148 14.86 4.02 -4.82
N SER A 149 15.67 2.98 -5.00
CA SER A 149 15.35 1.93 -5.98
C SER A 149 14.07 1.19 -5.58
N ALA A 150 13.29 0.71 -6.56
CA ALA A 150 12.09 -0.09 -6.27
C ALA A 150 12.38 -1.30 -5.38
N GLY A 151 13.52 -1.96 -5.58
CA GLY A 151 13.94 -3.09 -4.76
C GLY A 151 14.26 -2.73 -3.32
N ASP A 152 14.75 -1.52 -3.02
CA ASP A 152 14.99 -1.08 -1.65
C ASP A 152 13.71 -0.61 -0.96
N VAL A 153 12.83 0.09 -1.68
CA VAL A 153 11.50 0.45 -1.18
C VAL A 153 10.71 -0.81 -0.80
N ALA A 154 10.71 -1.82 -1.67
CA ALA A 154 9.98 -3.08 -1.49
C ALA A 154 10.39 -3.89 -0.25
N ARG A 155 11.56 -3.61 0.36
CA ARG A 155 12.00 -4.31 1.59
C ARG A 155 11.03 -4.09 2.74
N VAL A 156 10.40 -2.92 2.82
CA VAL A 156 9.49 -2.58 3.92
C VAL A 156 8.22 -3.42 3.85
N GLY A 157 7.53 -3.41 2.71
CA GLY A 157 6.34 -4.25 2.52
C GLY A 157 6.68 -5.74 2.62
N ALA A 158 7.79 -6.19 2.03
CA ALA A 158 8.22 -7.58 2.13
C ALA A 158 8.44 -8.06 3.56
N LYS A 159 9.00 -7.22 4.43
CA LYS A 159 9.19 -7.54 5.85
C LYS A 159 7.86 -7.68 6.59
N VAL A 160 6.94 -6.73 6.41
CA VAL A 160 5.57 -6.81 6.97
C VAL A 160 4.87 -8.09 6.50
N LEU A 161 5.01 -8.41 5.21
CA LEU A 161 4.46 -9.61 4.60
C LEU A 161 5.01 -10.87 5.26
N PHE A 162 6.33 -10.94 5.49
CA PHE A 162 6.97 -12.07 6.16
C PHE A 162 6.50 -12.22 7.60
N GLU A 163 6.48 -11.13 8.37
CA GLU A 163 6.09 -11.11 9.78
C GLU A 163 4.63 -11.55 9.99
N THR A 164 3.77 -11.27 9.01
CA THR A 164 2.33 -11.55 9.09
C THR A 164 1.92 -12.91 8.49
N LEU A 165 2.83 -13.68 7.88
CA LEU A 165 2.48 -15.00 7.31
C LEU A 165 1.75 -15.89 8.35
N PRO A 166 0.72 -16.65 7.94
CA PRO A 166 -0.04 -17.54 8.82
C PRO A 166 0.69 -18.88 9.00
N ILE A 167 2.00 -18.83 9.28
CA ILE A 167 2.88 -19.97 9.52
C ILE A 167 3.64 -19.69 10.81
N HIS A 168 3.75 -20.69 11.68
CA HIS A 168 4.44 -20.55 12.96
C HIS A 168 5.88 -20.02 12.76
N ALA A 169 6.33 -19.11 13.63
CA ALA A 169 7.61 -18.41 13.48
C ALA A 169 8.80 -19.37 13.34
N ASP A 170 8.82 -20.45 14.14
CA ASP A 170 9.88 -21.46 14.12
C ASP A 170 10.00 -22.18 12.77
N LEU A 171 8.89 -22.33 12.03
CA LEU A 171 8.88 -23.01 10.72
C LEU A 171 9.36 -22.11 9.57
N ARG A 172 9.45 -20.80 9.81
CA ARG A 172 9.87 -19.79 8.84
C ARG A 172 11.17 -19.07 9.18
N ALA A 173 11.74 -19.30 10.37
CA ALA A 173 12.84 -18.50 10.91
C ALA A 173 14.06 -18.40 9.98
N LEU A 174 14.37 -19.46 9.22
CA LEU A 174 15.52 -19.50 8.30
C LEU A 174 15.23 -18.93 6.90
N ASP A 175 13.97 -18.58 6.60
CA ASP A 175 13.55 -18.22 5.24
C ASP A 175 13.44 -16.71 5.00
N GLU A 176 13.55 -15.88 6.05
CA GLU A 176 13.26 -14.44 5.96
C GLU A 176 13.97 -13.78 4.79
N ARG A 177 15.29 -14.00 4.67
CA ARG A 177 16.09 -13.41 3.60
C ARG A 177 15.58 -13.82 2.21
N SER A 178 15.45 -15.13 1.97
CA SER A 178 15.02 -15.67 0.68
C SER A 178 13.60 -15.22 0.32
N PHE A 179 12.72 -15.15 1.33
CA PHE A 179 11.36 -14.66 1.15
C PHE A 179 11.33 -13.18 0.79
N VAL A 180 12.03 -12.34 1.56
CA VAL A 180 12.10 -10.89 1.32
C VAL A 180 12.69 -10.61 -0.06
N ASP A 181 13.76 -11.29 -0.45
CA ASP A 181 14.35 -11.15 -1.79
C ASP A 181 13.39 -11.59 -2.91
N GLY A 182 12.62 -12.66 -2.67
CA GLY A 182 11.55 -13.10 -3.57
C GLY A 182 10.45 -12.04 -3.76
N VAL A 183 9.96 -11.45 -2.67
CA VAL A 183 8.93 -10.39 -2.74
C VAL A 183 9.47 -9.15 -3.45
N ARG A 184 10.72 -8.74 -3.15
CA ARG A 184 11.37 -7.61 -3.83
C ARG A 184 11.40 -7.82 -5.34
N PHE A 185 11.75 -9.02 -5.79
CA PHE A 185 11.74 -9.36 -7.21
C PHE A 185 10.35 -9.22 -7.84
N VAL A 186 9.31 -9.67 -7.14
CA VAL A 186 7.92 -9.54 -7.62
C VAL A 186 7.48 -8.08 -7.68
N VAL A 187 7.84 -7.24 -6.70
CA VAL A 187 7.54 -5.80 -6.71
C VAL A 187 8.27 -5.10 -7.85
N VAL A 188 9.57 -5.34 -8.02
CA VAL A 188 10.35 -4.77 -9.14
C VAL A 188 9.72 -5.15 -10.48
N SER A 189 9.36 -6.43 -10.66
CA SER A 189 8.67 -6.90 -11.86
C SER A 189 7.32 -6.20 -12.07
N ALA A 190 6.57 -5.96 -10.99
CA ALA A 190 5.32 -5.22 -11.06
C ALA A 190 5.53 -3.77 -11.53
N THR A 191 6.65 -3.13 -11.13
CA THR A 191 6.94 -1.71 -11.42
C THR A 191 7.48 -1.44 -12.83
N GLU A 192 7.90 -2.45 -13.58
CA GLU A 192 8.33 -2.28 -14.98
C GLU A 192 7.21 -1.71 -15.87
N PRO A 193 5.98 -2.27 -15.86
CA PRO A 193 4.82 -1.65 -16.49
C PRO A 193 4.54 -0.22 -16.02
N LEU A 194 4.69 0.09 -14.73
CA LEU A 194 4.50 1.45 -14.21
C LEU A 194 5.42 2.42 -14.96
N ARG A 195 6.73 2.13 -15.00
CA ARG A 195 7.71 2.97 -15.67
C ARG A 195 7.40 3.18 -17.15
N ARG A 196 6.87 2.16 -17.84
CA ARG A 196 6.49 2.23 -19.26
C ARG A 196 5.23 3.06 -19.50
N LEU A 197 4.23 2.90 -18.64
CA LEU A 197 2.88 3.49 -18.82
C LEU A 197 2.76 4.89 -18.20
N LEU A 198 3.63 5.23 -17.26
CA LEU A 198 3.61 6.47 -16.51
C LEU A 198 3.90 7.69 -17.39
N LYS A 199 2.98 8.65 -17.37
CA LYS A 199 3.16 10.01 -17.91
C LYS A 199 3.48 10.93 -16.73
N ALA A 200 4.72 10.90 -16.27
CA ALA A 200 5.11 11.45 -14.97
C ALA A 200 4.76 12.94 -14.79
N GLU A 201 4.96 13.76 -15.82
CA GLU A 201 4.58 15.19 -15.80
C GLU A 201 3.05 15.39 -15.73
N ALA A 202 2.28 14.67 -16.54
CA ALA A 202 0.82 14.74 -16.52
C ALA A 202 0.26 14.27 -15.17
N LEU A 203 0.79 13.15 -14.65
CA LEU A 203 0.42 12.65 -13.34
C LEU A 203 0.79 13.65 -12.24
N ALA A 204 1.96 14.29 -12.30
CA ALA A 204 2.36 15.32 -11.34
C ALA A 204 1.30 16.44 -11.26
N ALA A 205 0.87 16.94 -12.42
CA ALA A 205 -0.13 18.00 -12.54
C ALA A 205 -1.51 17.57 -12.01
N ASP A 206 -1.91 16.34 -12.28
CA ASP A 206 -3.17 15.79 -11.78
C ASP A 206 -3.15 15.59 -10.26
N LEU A 207 -2.09 15.01 -9.71
CA LEU A 207 -1.92 14.86 -8.27
C LEU A 207 -1.90 16.21 -7.54
N ALA A 208 -1.23 17.22 -8.12
CA ALA A 208 -1.22 18.57 -7.54
C ALA A 208 -2.62 19.19 -7.51
N ARG A 209 -3.42 19.05 -8.57
CA ARG A 209 -4.82 19.47 -8.57
C ARG A 209 -5.63 18.74 -7.50
N LEU A 210 -5.49 17.42 -7.43
CA LEU A 210 -6.20 16.60 -6.44
C LEU A 210 -5.90 17.06 -5.01
N GLY A 211 -4.62 17.21 -4.65
CA GLY A 211 -4.22 17.62 -3.30
C GLY A 211 -4.40 19.11 -2.98
N ALA A 212 -4.73 19.95 -3.98
CA ALA A 212 -5.18 21.32 -3.76
C ALA A 212 -6.68 21.39 -3.41
N THR A 213 -7.47 20.42 -3.88
CA THR A 213 -8.92 20.33 -3.59
C THR A 213 -9.24 19.61 -2.27
N GLY A 214 -8.29 18.85 -1.72
CA GLY A 214 -8.44 18.22 -0.41
C GLY A 214 -8.54 19.25 0.71
N PRO A 215 -9.24 18.95 1.82
CA PRO A 215 -9.30 19.84 2.96
C PRO A 215 -7.87 20.19 3.38
N ALA A 216 -7.56 21.49 3.45
CA ALA A 216 -6.27 21.95 3.92
C ALA A 216 -6.00 21.29 5.28
N ALA A 217 -4.98 20.45 5.36
CA ALA A 217 -4.55 19.85 6.61
C ALA A 217 -4.46 20.95 7.65
N GLY A 218 -5.24 20.81 8.73
CA GLY A 218 -5.69 21.90 9.60
C GLY A 218 -4.64 22.98 9.84
N GLY A 219 -4.92 24.18 9.33
CA GLY A 219 -4.27 25.38 9.85
C GLY A 219 -4.56 25.49 11.34
N PRO A 220 -3.61 26.00 12.15
CA PRO A 220 -3.86 26.22 13.57
C PRO A 220 -5.10 27.10 13.72
N SER A 221 -6.10 26.60 14.42
CA SER A 221 -7.30 27.36 14.75
C SER A 221 -6.90 28.63 15.50
N PRO A 222 -7.16 29.85 14.98
CA PRO A 222 -6.85 31.06 15.70
C PRO A 222 -7.97 31.28 16.73
N GLY A 223 -7.64 31.17 18.02
CA GLY A 223 -8.50 31.66 19.09
C GLY A 223 -9.07 30.59 20.03
N GLY A 224 -8.18 29.93 20.78
CA GLY A 224 -8.54 29.39 22.08
C GLY A 224 -8.07 30.36 23.16
N THR A 225 -8.85 31.40 23.43
CA THR A 225 -8.63 32.30 24.59
C THR A 225 -8.84 31.47 25.85
N GLY A 226 -7.74 31.03 26.48
CA GLY A 226 -7.79 30.31 27.74
C GLY A 226 -8.39 31.17 28.85
N PRO A 227 -9.19 30.60 29.78
CA PRO A 227 -9.76 31.36 30.88
C PRO A 227 -8.66 31.78 31.86
N ALA A 228 -8.70 33.04 32.26
CA ALA A 228 -7.86 33.61 33.30
C ALA A 228 -8.04 32.85 34.61
N ILE A 229 -6.97 32.22 35.10
CA ILE A 229 -6.90 31.69 36.46
C ILE A 229 -6.77 32.90 37.40
N SER A 230 -7.83 33.23 38.11
CA SER A 230 -7.76 34.18 39.22
C SER A 230 -7.12 33.50 40.43
N ALA A 231 -6.04 34.09 40.92
CA ALA A 231 -5.42 33.72 42.19
C ALA A 231 -6.33 34.20 43.34
N GLY A 232 -6.95 33.26 44.04
CA GLY A 232 -7.55 33.49 45.36
C GLY A 232 -6.47 33.38 46.43
N ARG A 233 -6.37 34.43 47.26
CA ARG A 233 -5.63 34.46 48.53
C ARG A 233 -6.41 33.73 49.62
#